data_AF-A0AAU7ZLM5-F1
#
_entry.id   AF-A0AAU7ZLM5-F1
#
_cell.length_a   1.000
_cell.length_b   1.000
_cell.length_c   1.000
_cell.angle_alpha   90.00
_cell.angle_beta   90.00
_cell.angle_gamma   90.00
#
_symmetry.space_group_name_H-M   'P 1'
#
loop_
_entity.id
_entity.type
_entity.pdbx_description
1 polymer ?
#
loop_
_entity_poly.entity_id
_entity_poly.type
_entity_poly.pdbx_seq_one_letter_code
_entity_poly.pdbx_strand_id
1 'polypeptide(L)'
;MILSKGECKSGAPIASLVRAAVLARTWSDWIVSGDVKNLEQLAAKAGLNKRYTSRILRLAALSPTLYEAILSGNHPPLVTLLALTKTLPLSWEEQRLPG
;
A
#
# COMPACT_ATOMS: atom_id res chain seq x y z
N MET A 1 16.38 -26.49 19.63
CA MET A 1 16.26 -26.07 18.22
C MET A 1 16.07 -24.55 18.23
N ILE A 2 17.16 -23.80 18.00
CA ILE A 2 17.14 -22.33 18.04
C ILE A 2 16.61 -21.86 16.69
N LEU A 3 15.38 -21.34 16.66
CA LEU A 3 14.90 -20.60 15.49
C LEU A 3 15.53 -19.22 15.54
N SER A 4 16.64 -19.05 14.83
CA SER A 4 17.19 -17.74 14.52
C SER A 4 16.10 -16.90 13.85
N LYS A 5 15.68 -15.84 14.54
CA LYS A 5 14.78 -14.80 14.04
C LYS A 5 15.41 -14.21 12.78
N GLY A 6 14.95 -14.65 11.61
CA GLY A 6 15.43 -14.15 10.33
C GLY A 6 15.08 -12.67 10.21
N GLU A 7 16.08 -11.80 10.36
CA GLU A 7 15.99 -10.40 10.00
C GLU A 7 15.90 -10.29 8.48
N CYS A 8 14.70 -10.49 7.96
CA CYS A 8 14.39 -10.18 6.58
C CYS A 8 13.93 -8.72 6.52
N LYS A 9 14.87 -7.77 6.51
CA LYS A 9 14.58 -6.38 6.15
C LYS A 9 14.91 -6.23 4.67
N SER A 10 13.99 -5.71 3.86
CA SER A 10 14.39 -5.24 2.53
C SER A 10 15.32 -4.05 2.74
N GLY A 11 16.56 -4.12 2.27
CA GLY A 11 17.55 -3.06 2.52
C GLY A 11 17.30 -1.78 1.71
N ALA A 12 16.37 -1.80 0.75
CA ALA A 12 16.10 -0.67 -0.13
C ALA A 12 14.60 -0.57 -0.45
N PRO A 13 14.04 0.66 -0.56
CA PRO A 13 12.66 0.86 -0.95
C PRO A 13 12.36 0.26 -2.33
N ILE A 14 11.31 -0.56 -2.42
CA ILE A 14 10.85 -1.11 -3.69
C ILE A 14 10.07 -0.01 -4.41
N ALA A 15 10.65 0.56 -5.47
CA ALA A 15 10.11 1.74 -6.16
C ALA A 15 8.65 1.57 -6.63
N SER A 16 8.25 0.38 -7.08
CA SER A 16 6.87 0.10 -7.48
C SER A 16 5.89 0.09 -6.30
N LEU A 17 6.33 -0.39 -5.13
CA LEU A 17 5.54 -0.41 -3.91
C LEU A 17 5.36 1.00 -3.34
N VAL A 18 6.45 1.77 -3.30
CA VAL A 18 6.45 3.19 -2.91
C VAL A 18 5.50 3.98 -3.80
N ARG A 19 5.63 3.85 -5.13
CA ARG A 19 4.74 4.54 -6.08
C ARG A 19 3.27 4.17 -5.86
N ALA A 20 2.97 2.89 -5.67
CA ALA A 20 1.60 2.44 -5.41
C ALA A 20 1.03 3.05 -4.12
N ALA A 21 1.81 3.10 -3.04
CA ALA A 21 1.39 3.68 -1.77
C ALA A 21 1.13 5.19 -1.89
N VAL A 22 2.02 5.92 -2.57
CA VAL A 22 1.87 7.36 -2.82
C VAL A 22 0.62 7.63 -3.67
N LEU A 23 0.46 6.92 -4.79
CA LEU A 23 -0.70 7.06 -5.66
C LEU A 23 -2.01 6.82 -4.90
N ALA A 24 -2.05 5.79 -4.04
CA ALA A 24 -3.25 5.49 -3.28
C ALA A 24 -3.66 6.63 -2.34
N ARG A 25 -2.69 7.26 -1.65
CA ARG A 25 -2.94 8.45 -0.83
C ARG A 25 -3.40 9.64 -1.67
N THR A 26 -2.70 9.96 -2.75
CA THR A 26 -3.08 11.05 -3.67
C THR A 26 -4.50 10.87 -4.21
N TRP A 27 -4.88 9.65 -4.59
CA TRP A 27 -6.22 9.36 -5.08
C TRP A 27 -7.28 9.44 -3.98
N SER A 28 -6.94 9.03 -2.76
CA SER A 28 -7.79 9.24 -1.59
C SER A 28 -8.05 10.73 -1.35
N ASP A 29 -7.03 11.58 -1.50
CA ASP A 29 -7.18 13.03 -1.33
C ASP A 29 -8.09 13.64 -2.41
N TRP A 30 -7.99 13.16 -3.66
CA TRP A 30 -8.92 13.55 -4.74
C TRP A 30 -10.37 13.13 -4.46
N ILE A 31 -10.58 11.98 -3.83
CA ILE A 31 -11.91 11.52 -3.45
C ILE A 31 -12.45 12.39 -2.30
N VAL A 32 -11.66 12.62 -1.26
CA VAL A 32 -12.05 13.40 -0.08
C VAL A 32 -12.32 14.86 -0.41
N SER A 33 -11.53 15.45 -1.31
CA SER A 33 -11.75 16.82 -1.80
C SER A 33 -12.93 16.95 -2.76
N GLY A 34 -13.46 15.84 -3.28
CA GLY A 34 -14.54 15.83 -4.27
C GLY A 34 -14.09 16.08 -5.72
N ASP A 35 -12.78 16.17 -5.97
CA ASP A 35 -12.20 16.25 -7.33
C ASP A 35 -12.58 15.05 -8.22
N VAL A 36 -12.79 13.90 -7.59
CA VAL A 36 -13.20 12.65 -8.24
C VAL A 36 -14.43 12.08 -7.55
N LYS A 37 -15.49 11.82 -8.32
CA LYS A 37 -16.81 11.43 -7.81
C LYS A 37 -17.04 9.92 -7.77
N ASN A 38 -16.28 9.14 -8.53
CA ASN A 38 -16.42 7.69 -8.62
C ASN A 38 -15.16 7.00 -9.17
N LEU A 39 -15.16 5.67 -9.13
CA LEU A 39 -14.02 4.85 -9.55
C LEU A 39 -13.77 4.95 -11.07
N GLU A 40 -14.82 5.15 -11.87
CA GLU A 40 -14.75 5.37 -13.31
C GLU A 40 -13.89 6.60 -13.63
N GLN A 41 -14.20 7.73 -13.01
CA GLN A 41 -13.49 8.98 -13.20
C GLN A 41 -12.06 8.89 -12.69
N LEU A 42 -11.84 8.20 -11.56
CA LEU A 42 -10.50 7.94 -11.05
C LEU A 42 -9.65 7.14 -12.05
N ALA A 43 -10.22 6.05 -12.57
CA ALA A 43 -9.56 5.17 -13.53
C ALA A 43 -9.23 5.91 -14.84
N ALA A 44 -10.16 6.71 -15.35
CA ALA A 44 -9.94 7.56 -16.52
C ALA A 44 -8.82 8.59 -16.27
N LYS A 45 -8.84 9.30 -15.14
CA LYS A 45 -7.81 10.30 -14.77
C LYS A 45 -6.44 9.66 -14.59
N ALA A 46 -6.38 8.43 -14.09
CA ALA A 46 -5.14 7.68 -13.91
C ALA A 46 -4.64 6.97 -15.18
N GLY A 47 -5.46 6.90 -16.25
CA GLY A 47 -5.13 6.13 -17.46
C GLY A 47 -5.09 4.60 -17.22
N LEU A 48 -5.86 4.12 -16.24
CA LEU A 48 -5.85 2.71 -15.78
C LEU A 48 -7.24 2.09 -15.89
N ASN A 49 -7.32 0.76 -15.85
CA ASN A 49 -8.60 0.08 -15.76
C ASN A 49 -9.13 0.08 -14.31
N LYS A 50 -10.46 0.03 -14.14
CA LYS A 50 -11.13 0.07 -12.83
C LYS A 50 -10.60 -0.99 -11.84
N ARG A 51 -10.28 -2.19 -12.33
CA ARG A 51 -9.78 -3.30 -11.49
C ARG A 51 -8.44 -2.95 -10.88
N TYR A 52 -7.50 -2.44 -11.67
CA TYR A 52 -6.18 -2.05 -11.21
C TYR A 52 -6.26 -0.80 -10.33
N THR A 53 -7.09 0.18 -10.70
CA THR A 53 -7.36 1.37 -9.88
C THR A 53 -7.88 0.98 -8.50
N SER A 54 -8.89 0.10 -8.42
CA SER A 54 -9.42 -0.38 -7.13
C SER A 54 -8.36 -1.11 -6.29
N ARG A 55 -7.45 -1.86 -6.92
CA ARG A 55 -6.35 -2.53 -6.21
C ARG A 55 -5.40 -1.52 -5.59
N ILE A 56 -4.95 -0.52 -6.35
CA ILE A 56 -4.03 0.49 -5.83
C ILE A 56 -4.73 1.35 -4.76
N LEU A 57 -5.99 1.75 -4.98
CA LEU A 57 -6.73 2.57 -4.02
C LEU A 57 -6.87 1.89 -2.64
N ARG A 58 -6.89 0.56 -2.55
CA ARG A 58 -6.88 -0.15 -1.25
C ARG A 58 -5.67 0.20 -0.39
N LEU A 59 -4.52 0.52 -0.98
CA LEU A 59 -3.34 0.93 -0.21
C LEU A 59 -3.53 2.29 0.48
N ALA A 60 -4.60 3.04 0.22
CA ALA A 60 -4.93 4.24 1.00
C ALA A 60 -5.32 3.90 2.45
N ALA A 61 -5.78 2.67 2.70
CA ALA A 61 -6.14 2.17 4.03
C ALA A 61 -4.94 1.63 4.82
N LEU A 62 -3.70 1.79 4.31
CA LEU A 62 -2.51 1.43 5.04
C LEU A 62 -2.41 2.20 6.36
N SER A 63 -2.00 1.51 7.41
CA SER A 63 -1.67 2.12 8.69
C SER A 63 -0.50 3.07 8.49
N PRO A 64 -0.43 4.18 9.26
CA PRO A 64 0.67 5.13 9.17
C PRO A 64 2.04 4.45 9.30
N THR A 65 2.17 3.50 10.23
CA THR A 65 3.41 2.74 10.46
C THR A 65 3.82 1.89 9.26
N LEU A 66 2.88 1.17 8.64
CA LEU A 66 3.19 0.35 7.46
C LEU A 66 3.51 1.21 6.23
N TYR A 67 2.82 2.35 6.10
CA TYR A 67 3.11 3.33 5.05
C TYR A 67 4.55 3.85 5.17
N GLU A 68 4.98 4.29 6.35
CA GLU A 68 6.35 4.73 6.61
C GLU A 68 7.39 3.62 6.39
N ALA A 69 7.07 2.38 6.80
CA ALA A 69 7.93 1.22 6.56
C ALA A 69 8.13 0.94 5.06
N ILE A 70 7.08 1.11 4.25
CA ILE A 70 7.16 1.00 2.78
C ILE A 70 8.04 2.11 2.20
N LEU A 71 7.86 3.35 2.63
CA LEU A 71 8.63 4.50 2.13
C LEU A 71 10.12 4.40 2.48
N SER A 72 10.43 3.92 3.69
CA SER A 72 11.79 3.74 4.18
C SER A 72 12.46 2.46 3.69
N GLY A 73 11.71 1.56 3.04
CA GLY A 73 12.18 0.22 2.70
C GLY A 73 12.27 -0.72 3.91
N ASN A 74 12.02 -0.23 5.14
CA ASN A 74 12.07 -1.02 6.37
C ASN A 74 10.83 -1.89 6.57
N HIS A 75 10.56 -2.77 5.60
CA HIS A 75 9.46 -3.72 5.64
C HIS A 75 9.96 -5.15 5.40
N PRO A 76 9.25 -6.17 5.94
CA PRO A 76 9.52 -7.57 5.61
C PRO A 76 9.37 -7.85 4.12
N PRO A 77 10.05 -8.85 3.53
CA PRO A 77 9.93 -9.17 2.11
C PRO A 77 8.55 -9.71 1.74
N LEU A 78 7.79 -10.17 2.75
CA LEU A 78 6.40 -10.59 2.58
C LEU A 78 5.46 -9.42 2.25
N VAL A 79 5.86 -8.19 2.58
CA VAL A 79 5.15 -6.97 2.18
C VAL A 79 5.46 -6.70 0.71
N THR A 80 4.58 -7.18 -0.15
CA THR A 80 4.64 -6.98 -1.60
C THR A 80 3.37 -6.29 -2.09
N LEU A 81 3.45 -5.64 -3.26
CA LEU A 81 2.28 -5.04 -3.89
C LEU A 81 1.16 -6.08 -4.11
N LEU A 82 1.54 -7.32 -4.48
CA LEU A 82 0.57 -8.41 -4.66
C LEU A 82 -0.13 -8.77 -3.35
N ALA A 83 0.62 -8.90 -2.25
CA ALA A 83 0.06 -9.23 -0.94
C ALA A 83 -0.90 -8.13 -0.46
N LEU A 84 -0.46 -6.87 -0.47
CA LEU A 84 -1.26 -5.73 -0.01
C LEU A 84 -2.51 -5.50 -0.86
N THR A 85 -2.46 -5.77 -2.17
CA THR A 85 -3.64 -5.60 -3.03
C THR A 85 -4.60 -6.79 -3.01
N LYS A 86 -4.19 -7.95 -2.49
CA LYS A 86 -5.02 -9.16 -2.39
C LYS A 86 -5.72 -9.25 -1.04
N THR A 87 -4.99 -9.00 0.05
CA THR A 87 -5.46 -9.14 1.42
C THR A 87 -4.81 -8.05 2.27
N LEU A 88 -5.49 -6.90 2.38
CA LEU A 88 -5.14 -5.86 3.35
C LEU A 88 -6.17 -5.92 4.48
N PRO A 89 -5.76 -6.24 5.73
CA PRO A 89 -6.68 -6.19 6.85
C PRO A 89 -7.17 -4.77 7.09
N LEU A 90 -8.44 -4.62 7.49
CA LEU A 90 -9.04 -3.30 7.73
C LEU A 90 -8.56 -2.69 9.05
N SER A 91 -8.19 -3.52 10.03
CA SER A 91 -7.64 -3.06 11.31
C SER A 91 -6.17 -2.65 11.15
N TRP A 92 -5.82 -1.45 11.59
CA TRP A 92 -4.43 -1.01 11.61
C TRP A 92 -3.54 -1.82 12.55
N GLU A 93 -4.10 -2.39 13.62
CA GLU A 93 -3.36 -3.25 14.53
C GLU A 93 -2.92 -4.55 13.83
N GLU A 94 -3.77 -5.10 12.97
CA GLU A 94 -3.45 -6.28 12.13
C GLU A 94 -2.49 -5.94 10.99
N GLN A 95 -2.31 -4.66 10.67
CA GLN A 95 -1.32 -4.18 9.70
C GLN A 95 0.04 -3.89 10.33
N ARG A 96 0.18 -3.96 11.67
CA ARG A 96 1.45 -3.68 12.33
C ARG A 96 2.48 -4.76 11.96
N LEU A 97 3.67 -4.31 11.57
CA LEU A 97 4.79 -5.20 11.30
C LEU A 97 5.23 -5.87 12.62
N PRO A 98 5.51 -7.19 12.61
CA PRO A 98 6.13 -7.83 13.76
C PRO A 98 7.49 -7.17 14.01
N GLY A 99 7.71 -6.69 15.23
CA GLY A 99 9.02 -6.16 15.69
C GLY A 99 10.05 -7.24 15.90
#